data_AF-A0A6I6SBA7-F1
#
_entry.id   AF-A0A6I6SBA7-F1
#
_cell.length_a   1.000
_cell.length_b   1.000
_cell.length_c   1.000
_cell.angle_alpha   90.00
_cell.angle_beta   90.00
_cell.angle_gamma   90.00
#
_symmetry.space_group_name_H-M   'P 1'
#
loop_
_entity.id
_entity.type
_entity.pdbx_description
1 polymer ?
#
loop_
_entity_poly.entity_id
_entity_poly.type
_entity_poly.pdbx_seq_one_letter_code
_entity_poly.pdbx_strand_id
1 'polypeptide(L)'
;MCGAVPAADVTVRGHQGILILMRFLTMKGPFCRSCGIALCREMTGSTLWQGWWSPFSLFLFTPFTLIWNLVARIRLGKLPAPIPGQPGPQLDPGAPLYRRPAILGALIPVLWFLFVTYRSMSGA
;
A
#
# COMPACT_ATOMS: atom_id res chain seq x y z
N MET A 1 -14.24 -5.58 -10.94
CA MET A 1 -14.49 -6.14 -9.58
C MET A 1 -15.03 -7.56 -9.75
N CYS A 2 -14.73 -8.49 -8.84
CA CYS A 2 -15.16 -9.88 -8.98
C CYS A 2 -16.67 -10.06 -8.75
N GLY A 3 -17.29 -9.29 -7.85
CA GLY A 3 -18.73 -9.43 -7.54
C GLY A 3 -19.03 -10.44 -6.44
N ALA A 4 -18.00 -11.02 -5.81
CA ALA A 4 -18.16 -11.97 -4.72
C ALA A 4 -18.58 -11.29 -3.40
N VAL A 5 -19.47 -11.97 -2.68
CA VAL A 5 -19.88 -11.60 -1.31
C VAL A 5 -19.21 -12.49 -0.25
N PRO A 6 -19.01 -11.98 0.98
CA PRO A 6 -19.27 -10.60 1.40
C PRO A 6 -18.20 -9.61 0.90
N ALA A 7 -18.66 -8.39 0.63
CA ALA A 7 -17.83 -7.29 0.17
C ALA A 7 -17.88 -6.13 1.16
N ALA A 8 -16.80 -5.37 1.27
CA ALA A 8 -16.76 -4.14 2.05
C ALA A 8 -16.36 -2.97 1.18
N ASP A 9 -17.04 -1.84 1.37
CA ASP A 9 -16.67 -0.58 0.75
C ASP A 9 -15.39 -0.05 1.41
N VAL A 10 -14.29 -0.20 0.68
CA VAL A 10 -12.99 0.31 1.08
C VAL A 10 -12.41 1.20 0.00
N THR A 11 -11.64 2.19 0.45
CA THR A 11 -10.85 3.05 -0.43
C THR A 11 -9.41 2.61 -0.29
N VAL A 12 -8.80 2.13 -1.37
CA VAL A 12 -7.39 1.79 -1.41
C VAL A 12 -6.68 2.84 -2.26
N ARG A 13 -5.58 3.38 -1.76
CA ARG A 13 -4.82 4.47 -2.38
C ARG A 13 -3.44 3.98 -2.78
N GLY A 14 -2.91 4.44 -3.89
CA GLY A 14 -1.56 4.19 -4.34
C GLY A 14 -0.89 5.53 -4.64
N HIS A 15 0.37 5.66 -4.26
CA HIS A 15 1.16 6.83 -4.60
C HIS A 15 2.43 6.38 -5.33
N GLN A 16 2.50 6.69 -6.63
CA GLN A 16 3.64 6.40 -7.49
C GLN A 16 4.34 7.73 -7.79
N GLY A 17 5.47 8.02 -7.14
CA GLY A 17 6.20 9.29 -7.28
C GLY A 17 7.61 9.08 -7.79
N ILE A 18 7.81 8.90 -9.09
CA ILE A 18 9.16 8.84 -9.67
C ILE A 18 9.59 10.27 -10.04
N LEU A 19 10.39 10.90 -9.17
CA LEU A 19 11.12 12.18 -9.31
C LEU A 19 10.32 13.39 -9.85
N ILE A 20 9.74 13.32 -11.05
CA ILE A 20 8.99 14.39 -11.74
C ILE A 20 7.50 13.99 -11.94
N LEU A 21 7.19 12.69 -11.97
CA LEU A 21 5.84 12.19 -12.21
C LEU A 21 5.23 11.66 -10.89
N MET A 22 4.21 12.37 -10.39
CA MET A 22 3.39 11.91 -9.28
C MET A 22 2.05 11.39 -9.81
N ARG A 23 1.78 10.10 -9.60
CA ARG A 23 0.50 9.47 -9.88
C ARG A 23 -0.14 9.01 -8.59
N PHE A 24 -1.25 9.66 -8.24
CA PHE A 24 -2.13 9.23 -7.18
C PHE A 24 -3.19 8.30 -7.77
N LEU A 25 -3.13 7.01 -7.42
CA LEU A 25 -4.18 6.06 -7.74
C LEU A 25 -5.13 5.97 -6.56
N THR A 26 -6.43 6.03 -6.82
CA THR A 26 -7.44 5.81 -5.79
C THR A 26 -8.50 4.88 -6.36
N MET A 27 -8.63 3.71 -5.74
CA MET A 27 -9.67 2.74 -6.08
C MET A 27 -10.67 2.69 -4.94
N LYS A 28 -11.92 3.01 -5.24
CA LYS A 28 -13.04 3.00 -4.30
C LYS A 28 -14.07 1.98 -4.76
N GLY A 29 -14.64 1.25 -3.81
CA GLY A 29 -15.84 0.46 -4.02
C GLY A 29 -15.86 -0.83 -3.22
N PRO A 30 -16.83 -1.71 -3.52
CA PRO A 30 -17.02 -2.96 -2.81
C PRO A 30 -15.96 -3.97 -3.26
N PHE A 31 -15.12 -4.38 -2.32
CA PHE A 31 -14.13 -5.42 -2.55
C PHE A 31 -14.39 -6.61 -1.62
N CYS A 32 -14.35 -7.82 -2.18
CA CYS A 32 -14.27 -9.02 -1.37
C CYS A 32 -12.91 -9.11 -0.68
N ARG A 33 -12.80 -9.97 0.33
CA ARG A 33 -11.56 -10.14 1.12
C ARG A 33 -10.32 -10.39 0.25
N SER A 34 -10.36 -11.35 -0.67
CA SER A 34 -9.18 -11.76 -1.47
C SER A 34 -8.76 -10.66 -2.43
N CYS A 35 -9.68 -10.18 -3.27
CA CYS A 35 -9.41 -9.11 -4.24
C CYS A 35 -8.96 -7.81 -3.56
N GLY A 36 -9.61 -7.43 -2.45
CA GLY A 36 -9.23 -6.24 -1.69
C GLY A 36 -7.82 -6.37 -1.11
N ILE A 37 -7.46 -7.52 -0.55
CA ILE A 37 -6.11 -7.75 -0.01
C ILE A 37 -5.07 -7.73 -1.14
N ALA A 38 -5.35 -8.38 -2.28
CA ALA A 38 -4.47 -8.36 -3.44
C ALA A 38 -4.20 -6.92 -3.91
N LEU A 39 -5.26 -6.13 -4.05
CA LEU A 39 -5.19 -4.74 -4.46
C LEU A 39 -4.43 -3.86 -3.45
N CYS A 40 -4.69 -4.03 -2.15
CA CYS A 40 -3.94 -3.37 -1.09
C CYS A 40 -2.45 -3.70 -1.17
N ARG A 41 -2.07 -4.97 -1.36
CA ARG A 41 -0.67 -5.39 -1.44
C ARG A 41 0.02 -4.80 -2.66
N GLU A 42 -0.64 -4.81 -3.81
CA GLU A 42 -0.09 -4.30 -5.06
C GLU A 42 0.15 -2.79 -5.01
N MET A 43 -0.87 -2.02 -4.58
CA MET A 43 -0.74 -0.57 -4.45
C MET A 43 0.23 -0.15 -3.36
N THR A 44 0.26 -0.87 -2.23
CA THR A 44 1.22 -0.60 -1.14
C THR A 44 2.64 -0.91 -1.59
N GLY A 45 2.86 -2.02 -2.32
CA GLY A 45 4.17 -2.35 -2.87
C GLY A 45 4.68 -1.30 -3.85
N SER A 46 3.83 -0.89 -4.80
CA SER A 46 4.15 0.21 -5.72
C SER A 46 4.47 1.51 -4.96
N THR A 47 3.70 1.83 -3.92
CA THR A 47 3.92 3.03 -3.07
C THR A 47 5.22 2.96 -2.29
N LEU A 48 5.58 1.78 -1.77
CA LEU A 48 6.84 1.59 -1.06
C LEU A 48 8.04 1.65 -1.99
N TRP A 49 7.93 1.32 -3.27
CA TRP A 49 9.07 1.43 -4.18
C TRP A 49 9.20 2.83 -4.78
N GLN A 50 8.07 3.42 -5.17
CA GLN A 50 8.04 4.65 -5.95
C GLN A 50 7.67 5.87 -5.13
N GLY A 51 7.35 5.77 -3.84
CA GLY A 51 6.91 6.92 -3.07
C GLY A 51 8.03 7.77 -2.47
N TRP A 52 9.25 7.25 -2.37
CA TRP A 52 10.31 7.87 -1.56
C TRP A 52 11.22 8.84 -2.31
N TRP A 53 11.02 9.05 -3.61
CA TRP A 53 11.95 9.82 -4.43
C TRP A 53 11.84 11.34 -4.25
N SER A 54 10.83 11.85 -3.56
CA SER A 54 10.62 13.28 -3.30
C SER A 54 10.53 13.58 -1.80
N PRO A 55 11.18 14.63 -1.27
CA PRO A 55 11.17 14.95 0.16
C PRO A 55 9.75 15.15 0.72
N PHE A 56 8.91 15.90 0.02
CA PHE A 56 7.52 16.10 0.44
C PHE A 56 6.71 14.80 0.44
N SER A 57 6.98 13.91 -0.51
CA SER A 57 6.32 12.60 -0.57
C SER A 57 6.78 11.68 0.56
N LEU A 58 8.08 11.71 0.87
CA LEU A 58 8.73 10.93 1.94
C LEU A 58 8.12 11.19 3.32
N PHE A 59 7.67 12.42 3.58
CA PHE A 59 7.15 12.82 4.90
C PHE A 59 5.64 12.92 5.02
N LEU A 60 4.92 13.34 3.97
CA LEU A 60 3.47 13.54 4.06
C LEU A 60 2.70 12.47 3.30
N PHE A 61 2.97 12.32 2.00
CA PHE A 61 2.08 11.58 1.11
C PHE A 61 2.22 10.05 1.25
N THR A 62 3.44 9.52 1.34
CA THR A 62 3.65 8.08 1.52
C THR A 62 3.15 7.57 2.86
N PRO A 63 3.51 8.12 4.04
CA PRO A 63 3.03 7.57 5.31
C PRO A 63 1.51 7.65 5.42
N PHE A 64 0.90 8.76 4.98
CA PHE A 64 -0.55 8.89 4.98
C PHE A 64 -1.25 7.85 4.09
N THR A 65 -0.70 7.59 2.90
CA THR A 65 -1.22 6.56 1.97
C THR A 65 -1.07 5.15 2.58
N LEU A 66 0.08 4.86 3.20
CA LEU A 66 0.34 3.58 3.85
C LEU A 66 -0.60 3.32 5.03
N ILE A 67 -0.83 4.33 5.88
CA ILE A 67 -1.78 4.24 7.00
C ILE A 67 -3.19 3.98 6.49
N TRP A 68 -3.64 4.71 5.47
CA TRP A 68 -4.97 4.51 4.89
C TRP A 68 -5.15 3.09 4.33
N ASN A 69 -4.13 2.59 3.63
CA ASN A 69 -4.12 1.22 3.11
C ASN A 69 -4.09 0.17 4.23
N LEU A 70 -3.44 0.45 5.35
CA LEU A 70 -3.46 -0.43 6.52
C LEU A 70 -4.86 -0.52 7.12
N VAL A 71 -5.56 0.61 7.27
CA VAL A 71 -6.95 0.63 7.74
C VAL A 71 -7.86 -0.14 6.79
N ALA A 72 -7.73 0.07 5.48
CA ALA A 72 -8.46 -0.70 4.47
C ALA A 72 -8.15 -2.20 4.58
N ARG A 73 -6.88 -2.58 4.78
CA ARG A 73 -6.46 -3.97 4.96
C ARG A 73 -7.04 -4.60 6.22
N ILE A 74 -7.09 -3.88 7.34
CA ILE A 74 -7.71 -4.36 8.58
C ILE A 74 -9.21 -4.58 8.37
N ARG A 75 -9.91 -3.64 7.73
CA ARG A 75 -11.33 -3.79 7.40
C ARG A 75 -11.57 -5.01 6.53
N LEU A 76 -10.79 -5.18 5.46
CA LEU A 76 -10.86 -6.35 4.57
C LEU A 76 -10.52 -7.67 5.28
N GLY A 77 -9.57 -7.65 6.21
CA GLY A 77 -9.18 -8.83 7.00
C GLY A 77 -10.26 -9.31 7.97
N LYS A 78 -11.18 -8.43 8.36
CA LYS A 78 -12.35 -8.77 9.20
C LYS A 78 -13.47 -9.46 8.43
N LEU A 79 -13.46 -9.43 7.10
CA LEU A 79 -14.46 -10.16 6.32
C LEU A 79 -14.19 -11.67 6.40
N PRO A 80 -15.25 -12.51 6.40
CA PRO A 80 -15.07 -13.95 6.21
C PRO A 80 -14.54 -14.23 4.79
N ALA A 81 -14.11 -15.47 4.57
CA ALA A 81 -13.64 -15.88 3.25
C ALA A 81 -14.77 -15.74 2.20
N PRO A 82 -14.46 -15.38 0.94
CA PRO A 82 -15.45 -15.33 -0.12
C PRO A 82 -16.13 -16.70 -0.29
N ILE A 83 -17.45 -16.69 -0.51
CA ILE A 83 -18.21 -17.93 -0.72
C ILE A 83 -17.75 -18.58 -2.05
N PRO A 84 -17.48 -19.89 -2.10
CA PRO A 84 -17.16 -20.58 -3.35
C PRO A 84 -18.30 -20.48 -4.38
N GLY A 85 -17.99 -20.40 -5.68
CA GLY A 85 -18.99 -20.36 -6.75
C GLY A 85 -19.60 -18.97 -7.04
N GLN A 86 -19.02 -17.91 -6.49
CA GLN A 86 -19.43 -16.53 -6.75
C GLN A 86 -19.00 -16.05 -8.15
N PRO A 87 -19.69 -15.03 -8.72
CA PRO A 87 -19.32 -14.46 -10.02
C PRO A 87 -17.87 -13.97 -10.03
N GLY A 88 -17.20 -14.09 -11.19
CA GLY A 88 -15.89 -13.53 -11.48
C GLY A 88 -14.69 -14.26 -10.84
N PRO A 89 -13.53 -14.32 -11.53
CA PRO A 89 -12.31 -14.89 -10.95
C PRO A 89 -11.85 -14.04 -9.75
N GLN A 90 -11.62 -14.69 -8.61
CA GLN A 90 -11.02 -14.01 -7.45
C GLN A 90 -9.52 -13.82 -7.69
N LEU A 91 -9.02 -12.62 -7.40
CA LEU A 91 -7.59 -12.35 -7.45
C LEU A 91 -6.90 -13.10 -6.31
N ASP A 92 -5.85 -13.85 -6.64
CA ASP A 92 -4.97 -14.42 -5.63
C ASP A 92 -4.17 -13.26 -4.96
N PRO A 93 -4.27 -13.09 -3.63
CA PRO A 93 -3.44 -12.15 -2.89
C PRO A 93 -1.93 -12.36 -3.05
N GLY A 94 -1.51 -13.54 -3.50
CA GLY A 94 -0.13 -13.91 -3.76
C GLY A 94 0.77 -13.79 -2.52
N ALA A 95 2.07 -13.59 -2.76
CA ALA A 95 3.05 -13.47 -1.69
C ALA A 95 2.81 -12.23 -0.81
N PRO A 96 2.98 -12.35 0.53
CA PRO A 96 2.92 -11.22 1.45
C PRO A 96 3.91 -10.11 1.10
N LEU A 97 3.59 -8.87 1.46
CA LEU A 97 4.39 -7.69 1.14
C LEU A 97 5.86 -7.81 1.61
N TYR A 98 6.11 -8.48 2.74
CA TYR A 98 7.45 -8.67 3.28
C TYR A 98 8.35 -9.63 2.49
N ARG A 99 7.77 -10.44 1.60
CA ARG A 99 8.52 -11.29 0.67
C ARG A 99 8.72 -10.64 -0.69
N ARG A 100 8.20 -9.43 -0.91
CA ARG A 100 8.31 -8.71 -2.18
C ARG A 100 9.51 -7.75 -2.12
N PRO A 101 10.29 -7.59 -3.22
CA PRO A 101 11.42 -6.66 -3.26
C PRO A 101 11.00 -5.21 -2.98
N ALA A 102 9.72 -4.88 -3.21
CA ALA A 102 9.12 -3.60 -2.86
C ALA A 102 9.30 -3.21 -1.37
N ILE A 103 9.49 -4.17 -0.45
CA ILE A 103 9.75 -3.84 0.96
C ILE A 103 11.09 -3.14 1.17
N LEU A 104 12.07 -3.34 0.28
CA LEU A 104 13.36 -2.66 0.35
C LEU A 104 13.21 -1.14 0.26
N GLY A 105 12.17 -0.67 -0.45
CA GLY A 105 11.88 0.76 -0.50
C GLY A 105 11.51 1.35 0.87
N ALA A 106 10.99 0.56 1.80
CA ALA A 106 10.75 1.01 3.19
C ALA A 106 12.04 1.32 3.97
N LEU A 107 13.21 0.86 3.49
CA LEU A 107 14.50 1.19 4.10
C LEU A 107 14.95 2.62 3.78
N ILE A 108 14.53 3.17 2.63
CA ILE A 108 14.90 4.53 2.19
C ILE A 108 14.58 5.61 3.24
N PRO A 109 13.35 5.73 3.76
CA PRO A 109 13.04 6.74 4.78
C PRO A 109 13.79 6.50 6.10
N VAL A 110 14.04 5.24 6.47
CA VAL A 110 14.79 4.89 7.68
C VAL A 110 16.25 5.35 7.56
N LEU A 111 16.90 5.03 6.44
CA LEU A 111 18.26 5.45 6.16
C LEU A 111 18.39 6.97 6.07
N TRP A 112 17.41 7.63 5.44
CA TRP A 112 17.39 9.08 5.35
C TRP A 112 17.24 9.73 6.74
N PHE A 113 16.35 9.21 7.59
CA PHE A 113 16.19 9.67 8.97
C PHE A 113 17.46 9.47 9.80
N LEU A 114 18.10 8.30 9.69
CA LEU A 114 19.39 8.01 10.34
C LEU A 114 20.49 8.95 9.85
N PHE A 115 20.54 9.23 8.54
CA PHE A 115 21.51 10.15 7.97
C PHE A 115 21.32 11.57 8.52
N VAL A 116 20.09 12.08 8.56
CA VAL A 116 19.79 13.44 9.06
C VAL A 116 20.10 13.55 10.55
N THR A 117 19.71 12.56 11.36
CA THR A 117 20.00 12.55 12.80
C THR A 117 21.50 12.44 13.07
N TYR A 118 22.22 11.56 12.36
CA TYR A 118 23.68 11.47 12.44
C TYR A 118 24.36 12.79 12.08
N ARG A 119 23.93 13.44 10.99
CA ARG A 119 24.43 14.77 10.57
C ARG A 119 24.15 15.84 11.62
N SER A 120 22.99 15.79 12.27
CA SER A 120 22.64 16.72 13.35
C SER A 120 23.49 16.52 14.60
N MET A 121 23.85 15.27 14.93
CA MET A 121 24.69 14.95 16.09
C MET A 121 26.17 15.24 15.86
N SER A 122 26.64 15.13 14.62
CA SER A 122 28.05 15.37 14.25
C SER A 122 28.34 16.84 13.90
N GLY A 123 27.32 17.69 13.83
CA GLY A 123 27.42 19.12 13.57
C GLY A 123 27.24 20.01 14.81
N ALA A 124 27.08 19.43 15.99
CA ALA A 124 27.03 20.11 17.30
C ALA A 124 28.33 19.82 18.07
#